data_AF-A0A9W8YP28-F1
#
_entry.id   AF-A0A9W8YP28-F1
#
_cell.length_a   1.000
_cell.length_b   1.000
_cell.length_c   1.000
_cell.angle_alpha   90.00
_cell.angle_beta   90.00
_cell.angle_gamma   90.00
#
_symmetry.space_group_name_H-M   'P 1'
#
loop_
_entity.id
_entity.type
_entity.pdbx_description
1 polymer ?
#
loop_
_entity_poly.entity_id
_entity_poly.type
_entity_poly.pdbx_seq_one_letter_code
_entity_poly.pdbx_strand_id
1 'polypeptide(L)'
;MHISTILAASASLLCLVQARIGGIGVPAIIKSGDTFDLIIEGTGYIQSVTDVSIAVGYYPGAAPLGDGLGIFVTAFDLVSKSNYDGNFNKSVVFPATTYVGAASFTASLESLYGVQYEPVLTPFNLSITIGSETSTDYIFVGLS
;
A
#
# COMPACT_ATOMS: atom_id res chain seq x y z
N MET A 1 9.06 -12.63 60.53
CA MET A 1 9.05 -11.40 59.71
C MET A 1 8.77 -11.83 58.28
N HIS A 2 7.51 -11.70 57.85
CA HIS A 2 7.07 -12.07 56.50
C HIS A 2 7.48 -10.97 55.53
N ILE A 3 8.45 -11.24 54.67
CA ILE A 3 8.70 -10.45 53.46
C ILE A 3 8.72 -11.44 52.30
N SER A 4 7.57 -12.09 52.10
CA SER A 4 7.19 -12.62 50.80
C SER A 4 6.43 -11.51 50.08
N THR A 5 6.47 -11.53 48.75
CA THR A 5 5.70 -10.68 47.82
C THR A 5 6.06 -9.19 47.82
N ILE A 6 6.84 -8.78 46.81
CA ILE A 6 6.38 -8.00 45.64
C ILE A 6 7.62 -7.87 44.74
N LEU A 7 7.91 -8.91 43.96
CA LEU A 7 8.63 -8.71 42.70
C LEU A 7 7.52 -8.45 41.67
N ALA A 8 6.95 -7.24 41.74
CA ALA A 8 5.92 -6.80 40.80
C ALA A 8 6.47 -6.98 39.39
N ALA A 9 5.67 -7.67 38.57
CA ALA A 9 5.95 -8.00 37.19
C ALA A 9 6.27 -6.74 36.38
N SER A 10 7.55 -6.39 36.30
CA SER A 10 8.13 -5.65 35.19
C SER A 10 8.29 -6.60 34.00
N ALA A 11 7.20 -7.28 33.63
CA ALA A 11 7.03 -7.76 32.28
C ALA A 11 6.85 -6.50 31.44
N SER A 12 7.97 -5.99 30.94
CA SER A 12 8.04 -4.99 29.88
C SER A 12 6.84 -5.15 28.96
N LEU A 13 5.96 -4.15 28.93
CA LEU A 13 5.05 -3.96 27.82
C LEU A 13 5.96 -3.80 26.60
N LEU A 14 6.26 -4.92 25.94
CA LEU A 14 6.70 -4.92 24.57
C LEU A 14 5.56 -4.21 23.84
N CYS A 15 5.72 -2.91 23.61
CA CYS A 15 4.85 -2.19 22.72
C CYS A 15 5.08 -2.85 21.36
N LEU A 16 4.24 -3.83 21.01
CA LEU A 16 4.24 -4.35 19.65
C LEU A 16 3.90 -3.14 18.79
N VAL A 17 4.86 -2.69 17.99
CA VAL A 17 4.60 -1.67 16.99
C VAL A 17 3.49 -2.24 16.10
N GLN A 18 2.34 -1.60 16.17
CA GLN A 18 1.19 -1.88 15.35
C GLN A 18 1.27 -0.96 14.14
N ALA A 19 0.95 -1.48 12.97
CA ALA A 19 1.06 -0.76 11.71
C ALA A 19 -0.05 -1.17 10.76
N ARG A 20 -0.24 -0.34 9.74
CA ARG A 20 -1.10 -0.61 8.58
C ARG A 20 -0.43 -0.08 7.33
N ILE A 21 -0.88 -0.54 6.17
CA ILE A 21 -0.55 0.14 4.93
C ILE A 21 -1.28 1.49 4.90
N GLY A 22 -0.48 2.55 4.90
CA GLY A 22 -0.92 3.93 4.90
C GLY A 22 -0.86 4.59 3.52
N GLY A 23 -0.15 4.03 2.55
CA GLY A 23 0.03 4.68 1.26
C GLY A 23 0.74 3.83 0.22
N ILE A 24 0.86 4.41 -0.98
CA ILE A 24 1.60 3.84 -2.10
C ILE A 24 2.42 4.90 -2.83
N GLY A 25 3.51 4.46 -3.47
CA GLY A 25 4.32 5.27 -4.37
C GLY A 25 4.67 4.57 -5.67
N VAL A 26 4.67 5.34 -6.76
CA VAL A 26 5.07 4.87 -8.10
C VAL A 26 5.91 5.95 -8.81
N PRO A 27 6.68 5.60 -9.86
CA PRO A 27 7.34 6.60 -10.67
C PRO A 27 6.37 7.62 -11.28
N ALA A 28 6.77 8.89 -11.31
CA ALA A 28 5.97 9.97 -11.91
C ALA A 28 5.71 9.76 -13.41
N ILE A 29 6.68 9.12 -14.09
CA ILE A 29 6.59 8.73 -15.50
C ILE A 29 6.86 7.23 -15.59
N ILE A 30 5.99 6.49 -16.28
CA ILE A 30 6.13 5.04 -16.48
C ILE A 30 6.13 4.76 -17.98
N LYS A 31 7.11 3.99 -18.45
CA LYS A 31 7.14 3.54 -19.84
C LYS A 31 6.32 2.27 -20.02
N SER A 32 5.56 2.21 -21.11
CA SER A 32 4.83 1.00 -21.50
C SER A 32 5.74 -0.22 -21.61
N GLY A 33 5.35 -1.34 -20.98
CA GLY A 33 6.09 -2.60 -21.01
C GLY A 33 7.29 -2.66 -20.05
N ASP A 34 7.66 -1.55 -19.40
CA ASP A 34 8.72 -1.56 -18.39
C ASP A 34 8.23 -2.16 -17.06
N THR A 35 9.20 -2.60 -16.26
CA THR A 35 8.98 -3.04 -14.87
C THR A 35 9.42 -1.95 -13.91
N PHE A 36 8.64 -1.69 -12.89
CA PHE A 36 8.95 -0.71 -11.84
C PHE A 36 8.57 -1.24 -10.45
N ASP A 37 9.11 -0.61 -9.41
CA ASP A 37 8.75 -0.91 -8.04
C ASP A 37 7.53 -0.09 -7.63
N LEU A 38 6.45 -0.76 -7.25
CA LEU A 38 5.38 -0.18 -6.43
C LEU A 38 5.87 -0.16 -4.98
N ILE A 39 6.03 1.04 -4.43
CA ILE A 39 6.36 1.22 -3.02
C ILE A 39 5.05 1.14 -2.23
N ILE A 40 5.00 0.26 -1.25
CA ILE A 40 3.89 0.15 -0.29
C ILE A 40 4.38 0.73 1.02
N GLU A 41 3.65 1.71 1.56
CA GLU A 41 4.04 2.46 2.75
C GLU A 41 3.37 1.88 3.99
N GLY A 42 4.14 1.16 4.80
CA GLY A 42 3.73 0.75 6.14
C GLY A 42 3.89 1.90 7.12
N THR A 43 2.85 2.17 7.91
CA THR A 43 2.82 3.28 8.87
C THR A 43 2.31 2.79 10.22
N GLY A 44 2.93 3.27 11.30
CA GLY A 44 2.48 3.01 12.66
C GLY A 44 0.99 3.36 12.87
N TYR A 45 0.28 2.51 13.59
CA TYR A 45 -1.16 2.63 13.84
C TYR A 45 -1.51 2.17 15.26
N ILE A 46 -2.59 2.72 15.83
CA ILE A 46 -2.98 2.47 17.23
C ILE A 46 -3.50 1.04 17.51
N GLN A 47 -3.68 0.23 16.47
CA GLN A 47 -4.14 -1.15 16.55
C GLN A 47 -3.54 -1.99 15.41
N SER A 48 -3.44 -3.31 15.60
CA SER A 48 -2.99 -4.20 14.53
C SER A 48 -4.02 -4.25 13.40
N VAL A 49 -3.54 -4.20 12.16
CA VAL A 49 -4.36 -4.36 10.96
C VAL A 49 -3.87 -5.57 10.18
N THR A 50 -4.80 -6.33 9.60
CA THR A 50 -4.46 -7.38 8.63
C THR A 50 -4.66 -6.85 7.23
N ASP A 51 -3.60 -6.35 6.60
CA ASP A 51 -3.58 -5.99 5.19
C ASP A 51 -3.52 -7.27 4.34
N VAL A 52 -4.60 -7.56 3.61
CA VAL A 52 -4.82 -8.84 2.93
C VAL A 52 -4.23 -8.80 1.53
N SER A 53 -4.68 -7.84 0.73
CA SER A 53 -4.29 -7.78 -0.68
C SER A 53 -4.34 -6.36 -1.21
N ILE A 54 -3.55 -6.09 -2.25
CA ILE A 54 -3.66 -4.85 -3.02
C ILE A 54 -3.74 -5.19 -4.51
N ALA A 55 -4.78 -4.68 -5.15
CA ALA A 55 -4.96 -4.74 -6.59
C ALA A 55 -4.62 -3.39 -7.21
N VAL A 56 -3.92 -3.41 -8.35
CA VAL A 56 -3.51 -2.19 -9.06
C VAL A 56 -4.00 -2.19 -10.49
N GLY A 57 -4.24 -0.99 -10.99
CA GLY A 57 -4.69 -0.73 -12.34
C GLY A 57 -4.27 0.66 -12.79
N TYR A 58 -4.72 1.04 -13.98
CA TYR A 58 -4.52 2.38 -14.49
C TYR A 58 -5.68 2.82 -15.38
N TYR A 59 -5.80 4.13 -15.57
CA TYR A 59 -6.77 4.72 -16.47
C TYR A 59 -6.11 5.82 -17.32
N PRO A 60 -6.25 5.79 -18.66
CA PRO A 60 -5.81 6.89 -19.53
C PRO A 60 -6.58 8.18 -19.20
N GLY A 61 -5.88 9.24 -18.81
CA GLY A 61 -6.49 10.48 -18.31
C GLY A 61 -6.73 10.49 -16.79
N ALA A 62 -7.81 11.17 -16.37
CA ALA A 62 -8.18 11.30 -14.97
C ALA A 62 -8.76 10.00 -14.41
N ALA A 63 -8.55 9.74 -13.11
CA ALA A 63 -9.03 8.54 -12.45
C ALA A 63 -10.53 8.33 -12.70
N PRO A 64 -10.98 7.07 -12.87
CA PRO A 64 -12.39 6.79 -13.10
C PRO A 64 -13.23 7.30 -11.92
N LEU A 65 -14.49 7.64 -12.17
CA LEU A 65 -15.41 8.01 -11.10
C LEU A 65 -15.59 6.83 -10.13
N GLY A 66 -15.46 7.09 -8.82
CA GLY A 66 -15.54 6.09 -7.76
C GLY A 66 -14.22 5.38 -7.48
N ASP A 67 -14.29 4.18 -6.91
CA ASP A 67 -13.12 3.43 -6.40
C ASP A 67 -12.61 2.37 -7.40
N GLY A 68 -12.84 2.60 -8.69
CA GLY A 68 -12.50 1.65 -9.76
C GLY A 68 -11.03 1.65 -10.14
N LEU A 69 -10.49 0.48 -10.50
CA LEU A 69 -9.10 0.32 -10.95
C LEU A 69 -8.86 0.72 -12.42
N GLY A 70 -9.90 1.04 -13.18
CA GLY A 70 -9.80 1.18 -14.64
C GLY A 70 -9.37 -0.13 -15.30
N ILE A 71 -8.23 -0.10 -16.00
CA ILE A 71 -7.61 -1.29 -16.60
C ILE A 71 -6.78 -1.99 -15.53
N PHE A 72 -7.20 -3.21 -15.15
CA PHE A 72 -6.49 -4.06 -14.20
C PHE A 72 -5.09 -4.44 -14.72
N VAL A 73 -4.09 -4.36 -13.84
CA VAL A 73 -2.69 -4.72 -14.15
C VAL A 73 -2.29 -5.98 -13.40
N THR A 74 -2.38 -5.97 -12.07
CA THR A 74 -2.00 -7.11 -11.22
C THR A 74 -2.56 -6.95 -9.80
N ALA A 75 -2.42 -7.99 -8.98
CA ALA A 75 -2.72 -7.95 -7.56
C ALA A 75 -1.65 -8.71 -6.76
N PHE A 76 -1.48 -8.32 -5.50
CA PHE A 76 -0.50 -8.92 -4.59
C PHE A 76 -1.15 -9.37 -3.30
N ASP A 77 -0.75 -10.55 -2.82
CA ASP A 77 -0.96 -10.96 -1.44
C ASP A 77 0.02 -10.21 -0.51
N LEU A 78 -0.54 -9.71 0.59
CA LEU A 78 0.13 -8.87 1.57
C LEU A 78 0.13 -9.49 2.97
N VAL A 79 -0.54 -10.62 3.21
CA VAL A 79 -0.70 -11.19 4.55
C VAL A 79 0.65 -11.39 5.27
N SER A 80 1.66 -11.87 4.54
CA SER A 80 3.03 -12.07 5.08
C SER A 80 3.81 -10.79 5.40
N LYS A 81 3.33 -9.64 4.91
CA LYS A 81 3.91 -8.30 5.09
C LYS A 81 2.93 -7.32 5.74
N SER A 82 1.86 -7.83 6.32
CA SER A 82 0.90 -7.05 7.09
C SER A 82 1.48 -6.58 8.42
N ASN A 83 0.94 -5.49 8.98
CA ASN A 83 1.34 -4.93 10.27
C ASN A 83 2.87 -4.71 10.36
N TYR A 84 3.46 -4.27 9.24
CA TYR A 84 4.87 -3.92 9.13
C TYR A 84 5.01 -2.40 9.10
N ASP A 85 5.80 -1.85 10.02
CA ASP A 85 6.11 -0.41 10.08
C ASP A 85 7.35 -0.12 9.25
N GLY A 86 7.12 0.31 8.00
CA GLY A 86 8.16 0.59 7.03
C GLY A 86 7.73 0.29 5.59
N ASN A 87 8.50 0.83 4.65
CA ASN A 87 8.21 0.67 3.23
C ASN A 87 8.74 -0.65 2.69
N PHE A 88 8.04 -1.22 1.72
CA PHE A 88 8.51 -2.38 0.96
C PHE A 88 7.99 -2.35 -0.48
N ASN A 89 8.69 -3.07 -1.36
CA ASN A 89 8.43 -2.99 -2.80
C ASN A 89 7.71 -4.25 -3.31
N LYS A 90 6.82 -4.04 -4.28
CA LYS A 90 6.29 -5.07 -5.16
C LYS A 90 6.63 -4.71 -6.60
N SER A 91 7.14 -5.67 -7.36
CA SER A 91 7.50 -5.44 -8.75
C SER A 91 6.24 -5.49 -9.64
N VAL A 92 6.00 -4.42 -10.39
CA VAL A 92 4.86 -4.29 -11.32
C VAL A 92 5.40 -4.18 -12.74
N VAL A 93 4.88 -5.01 -13.64
CA VAL A 93 5.12 -4.88 -15.08
C VAL A 93 3.99 -4.02 -15.64
N PHE A 94 4.30 -2.82 -16.12
CA PHE A 94 3.29 -1.98 -16.77
C PHE A 94 2.92 -2.59 -18.12
N PRO A 95 1.62 -2.70 -18.46
CA PRO A 95 1.22 -3.32 -19.72
C PRO A 95 1.78 -2.55 -20.91
N ALA A 96 2.16 -3.28 -21.95
CA ALA A 96 2.55 -2.68 -23.22
C ALA A 96 1.30 -2.05 -23.86
N THR A 97 1.19 -0.73 -23.77
CA THR A 97 0.09 0.06 -24.35
C THR A 97 0.63 1.06 -25.38
N THR A 98 -0.19 1.39 -26.38
CA THR A 98 0.11 2.44 -27.37
C THR A 98 -0.24 3.84 -26.87
N TYR A 99 -0.93 3.95 -25.73
CA TYR A 99 -1.27 5.23 -25.13
C TYR A 99 -0.04 5.92 -24.55
N VAL A 100 0.07 7.23 -24.76
CA VAL A 100 1.11 8.11 -24.22
C VAL A 100 0.42 9.38 -23.71
N GLY A 101 0.82 9.86 -22.53
CA GLY A 101 0.26 11.07 -21.92
C GLY A 101 -0.20 10.88 -20.47
N ALA A 102 -0.97 11.84 -19.97
CA ALA A 102 -1.46 11.85 -18.60
C ALA A 102 -2.33 10.61 -18.33
N ALA A 103 -2.07 9.94 -17.21
CA ALA A 103 -2.85 8.79 -16.77
C ALA A 103 -3.00 8.80 -15.25
N SER A 104 -3.89 7.98 -14.75
CA SER A 104 -4.03 7.76 -13.31
C SER A 104 -3.65 6.33 -12.99
N PHE A 105 -2.71 6.16 -12.06
CA PHE A 105 -2.42 4.88 -11.44
C PHE A 105 -3.37 4.71 -10.25
N THR A 106 -4.05 3.58 -10.21
CA THR A 106 -5.10 3.32 -9.23
C THR A 106 -4.78 2.05 -8.46
N ALA A 107 -5.05 2.02 -7.16
CA ALA A 107 -4.96 0.82 -6.36
C ALA A 107 -6.16 0.67 -5.43
N SER A 108 -6.45 -0.55 -5.02
CA SER A 108 -7.44 -0.89 -4.01
C SER A 108 -6.82 -1.87 -3.03
N LEU A 109 -6.68 -1.42 -1.79
CA LEU A 109 -6.17 -2.19 -0.66
C LEU A 109 -7.34 -2.77 0.12
N GLU A 110 -7.31 -4.09 0.34
CA GLU A 110 -8.21 -4.77 1.25
C GLU A 110 -7.50 -5.02 2.59
N SER A 111 -8.11 -4.56 3.68
CA SER A 111 -7.60 -4.73 5.03
C SER A 111 -8.72 -5.18 5.98
N LEU A 112 -8.36 -5.93 7.03
CA LEU A 112 -9.28 -6.38 8.07
C LEU A 112 -8.95 -5.67 9.39
N TYR A 113 -9.97 -5.07 10.00
CA TYR A 113 -9.83 -4.27 11.21
C TYR A 113 -10.52 -4.89 12.42
N GLY A 114 -9.93 -4.65 13.59
CA GLY A 114 -10.52 -4.98 14.89
C GLY A 114 -10.59 -6.48 15.17
N VAL A 115 -11.26 -6.83 16.28
CA VAL A 115 -11.37 -8.22 16.77
C VAL A 115 -12.27 -9.10 15.89
N GLN A 116 -13.14 -8.48 15.09
CA GLN A 116 -14.07 -9.17 14.20
C GLN A 116 -13.57 -9.27 12.76
N TYR A 117 -12.37 -8.77 12.45
CA TYR A 117 -11.79 -8.76 11.10
C TYR A 117 -12.73 -8.12 10.07
N GLU A 118 -13.24 -6.93 10.37
CA GLU A 118 -14.15 -6.20 9.48
C GLU A 118 -13.40 -5.75 8.22
N PRO A 119 -13.87 -6.14 7.01
CA PRO A 119 -13.19 -5.80 5.77
C PRO A 119 -13.40 -4.35 5.39
N VAL A 120 -12.33 -3.69 4.99
CA VAL A 120 -12.30 -2.31 4.50
C VAL A 120 -11.53 -2.27 3.19
N LEU A 121 -12.14 -1.66 2.17
CA LEU A 121 -11.49 -1.33 0.92
C LEU A 121 -11.00 0.12 0.95
N THR A 122 -9.73 0.33 0.63
CA THR A 122 -9.08 1.63 0.61
C THR A 122 -8.56 1.91 -0.79
N PRO A 123 -9.14 2.88 -1.53
CA PRO A 123 -8.66 3.27 -2.84
C PRO A 123 -7.47 4.23 -2.74
N PHE A 124 -6.53 4.10 -3.66
CA PHE A 124 -5.44 5.05 -3.87
C PHE A 124 -5.41 5.49 -5.33
N ASN A 125 -5.26 6.79 -5.58
CA ASN A 125 -5.23 7.35 -6.92
C ASN A 125 -4.04 8.31 -7.05
N LEU A 126 -3.20 8.09 -8.06
CA LEU A 126 -2.01 8.88 -8.37
C LEU A 126 -2.06 9.35 -9.81
N SER A 127 -1.85 10.65 -10.03
CA SER A 127 -1.68 11.21 -11.37
C SER A 127 -0.26 10.97 -11.87
N ILE A 128 -0.11 10.16 -12.92
CA ILE A 128 1.17 9.81 -13.56
C ILE A 128 1.18 10.25 -15.03
N THR A 129 2.33 10.08 -15.68
CA THR A 129 2.46 10.18 -17.15
C THR A 129 2.94 8.85 -17.73
N ILE A 130 2.27 8.35 -18.77
CA ILE A 130 2.79 7.26 -19.58
C ILE A 130 3.71 7.86 -20.65
N GLY A 131 5.00 7.54 -20.60
CA GLY A 131 6.04 8.23 -21.36
C GLY A 131 7.02 7.30 -22.08
N SER A 132 8.10 7.88 -22.59
CA SER A 132 9.15 7.16 -23.32
C SER A 132 10.20 6.49 -22.43
N GLU A 133 10.19 6.79 -21.13
CA GLU A 133 11.10 6.21 -20.13
C GLU A 133 10.39 6.14 -18.76
N THR A 134 10.84 5.22 -17.91
CA THR A 134 10.38 5.14 -16.52
C THR A 134 11.27 6.05 -15.67
N SER A 135 10.68 7.01 -14.98
CA SER A 135 11.41 7.98 -14.16
C SER A 135 11.95 7.35 -12.87
N THR A 136 13.02 7.93 -12.33
CA THR A 136 13.52 7.64 -10.97
C THR A 136 12.82 8.48 -9.90
N ASP A 137 12.07 9.50 -10.28
CA ASP A 137 11.30 10.33 -9.37
C ASP A 137 9.97 9.66 -9.03
N TYR A 138 9.72 9.47 -7.74
CA TYR A 138 8.51 8.84 -7.23
C TYR A 138 7.51 9.88 -6.70
N ILE A 139 6.24 9.60 -6.93
CA ILE A 139 5.11 10.32 -6.34
C ILE A 139 4.35 9.39 -5.40
N PHE A 140 3.77 9.96 -4.34
CA PHE A 140 3.14 9.21 -3.25
C PHE A 140 1.74 9.71 -2.96
N VAL A 141 0.87 8.80 -2.54
CA VAL A 141 -0.45 9.10 -1.97
C VAL A 141 -0.65 8.23 -0.75
N GLY A 142 -1.22 8.81 0.30
CA GLY A 142 -1.47 8.11 1.55
C GLY A 142 -2.78 8.52 2.19
N LEU A 143 -3.13 7.78 3.23
CA LEU A 143 -4.19 8.08 4.17
C LEU A 143 -3.78 9.31 4.99
N SER A 144 -4.65 10.32 5.00
CA SER A 144 -4.51 11.52 5.83
C SER A 144 -4.66 11.23 7.32
#